data_AF-A0A453FCZ8-F1
#
_entry.id   AF-A0A453FCZ8-F1
#
_cell.length_a   1.000
_cell.length_b   1.000
_cell.length_c   1.000
_cell.angle_alpha   90.00
_cell.angle_beta   90.00
_cell.angle_gamma   90.00
#
_symmetry.space_group_name_H-M   'P 1'
#
loop_
_entity.id
_entity.type
_entity.pdbx_description
1 polymer ?
#
loop_
_entity_poly.entity_id
_entity_poly.type
_entity_poly.pdbx_seq_one_letter_code
_entity_poly.pdbx_strand_id
1 'polypeptide(L)'
;MVFLPTDEKRRERSKTEFTKVAESLGHSILGWRQVPTDNSDLGQAALDTEPAIEQVFLTKSSKSKADFEQQLFILRRLSIVSIRAALNLKRGGERDFYMCSLSSRTIVYKGQLMPSQLQGYYYADIGHENFSSYMALVHSRFSTNTFPSWDRAQPMRVLGHNGEINTLKGNKNWMKAREGLLECEKLGLSQDEMSKILPIVDATSSDSGAFDGVLELLIRGGRSLPEAVMMMIPEAWQNDVNMEPDKKALYEFLSALMEPWDGPALISFTDGRYLGATLDRNGLRPGRFYVTHSGRVVMGSEVGVVDIPAQDVLRKGRLNPGMMLLVDFDNHTVVDDEALKAQYSKAHPYGEWLKRQKMYLKDIVESVPETDRVAPSISGSITQTNENKECVGINAIVTPLKAFGYTLEALEMLLLPMAKDGVEALGSMGNDAPLAVMSNREKLTFEYFKQMFAQVTNPPIDPIREKIVTSMECMIGPEGDLLEITEKQCNRLALKGPLVSMDEMESIKKMNYRGWRSKVLDITYLKNSARKGLEETLDRICAEAREAIREGYKILVLSDR
;
A
#
# COMPACT_ATOMS: atom_id res chain seq x y z
N MET A 1 2.76 23.14 12.12
CA MET A 1 3.38 23.80 10.96
C MET A 1 2.44 23.70 9.78
N VAL A 2 2.01 24.84 9.23
CA VAL A 2 0.98 24.92 8.19
C VAL A 2 1.45 25.83 7.05
N PHE A 3 1.25 25.35 5.82
CA PHE A 3 1.32 26.14 4.60
C PHE A 3 -0.08 26.65 4.28
N LEU A 4 -0.21 27.97 4.23
CA LEU A 4 -1.44 28.70 3.98
C LEU A 4 -1.39 29.41 2.62
N PRO A 5 -2.55 29.78 2.06
CA PRO A 5 -2.62 30.60 0.86
C PRO A 5 -1.87 31.93 1.05
N THR A 6 -1.27 32.44 -0.02
CA THR A 6 -0.66 33.77 -0.05
C THR A 6 -1.71 34.89 -0.05
N ASP A 7 -2.89 34.64 -0.62
CA ASP A 7 -4.03 35.55 -0.54
C ASP A 7 -4.56 35.67 0.89
N GLU A 8 -4.56 36.89 1.43
CA GLU A 8 -4.96 37.20 2.81
C GLU A 8 -6.37 36.70 3.14
N LYS A 9 -7.33 36.90 2.25
CA LYS A 9 -8.73 36.52 2.52
C LYS A 9 -8.88 35.00 2.63
N ARG A 10 -8.23 34.26 1.73
CA ARG A 10 -8.19 32.79 1.76
C ARG A 10 -7.41 32.28 2.96
N ARG A 11 -6.32 32.95 3.34
CA ARG A 11 -5.54 32.65 4.54
C ARG A 11 -6.37 32.78 5.81
N GLU A 12 -6.99 33.93 6.04
CA GLU A 12 -7.82 34.16 7.22
C GLU A 12 -9.05 33.27 7.26
N ARG A 13 -9.64 32.95 6.10
CA ARG A 13 -10.70 31.94 5.99
C ARG A 13 -10.20 30.55 6.41
N SER A 14 -9.00 30.15 6.00
CA SER A 14 -8.40 28.87 6.40
C SER A 14 -8.21 28.78 7.90
N LYS A 15 -7.69 29.86 8.53
CA LYS A 15 -7.50 29.95 9.98
C LYS A 15 -8.84 29.89 10.71
N THR A 16 -9.83 30.63 10.23
CA THR A 16 -11.19 30.65 10.80
C THR A 16 -11.82 29.26 10.78
N GLU A 17 -11.75 28.55 9.65
CA GLU A 17 -12.28 27.19 9.56
C GLU A 17 -11.48 26.19 10.41
N PHE A 18 -10.16 26.33 10.48
CA PHE A 18 -9.34 25.53 11.41
C PHE A 18 -9.79 25.71 12.86
N THR A 19 -9.95 26.96 13.30
CA THR A 19 -10.40 27.31 14.66
C THR A 19 -11.78 26.72 14.95
N LYS A 20 -12.74 26.83 14.03
CA LYS A 20 -14.07 26.22 14.18
C LYS A 20 -14.00 24.71 14.39
N VAL A 21 -13.19 24.01 13.60
CA VAL A 21 -13.02 22.56 13.75
C VAL A 21 -12.35 22.23 15.08
N ALA A 22 -11.29 22.95 15.45
CA ALA A 22 -10.58 22.77 16.72
C ALA A 22 -11.52 22.94 17.93
N GLU A 23 -12.29 24.02 17.98
CA GLU A 23 -13.24 24.32 19.06
C GLU A 23 -14.37 23.28 19.14
N SER A 24 -14.87 22.81 17.99
CA SER A 24 -15.91 21.76 17.97
C SER A 24 -15.40 20.45 18.59
N LEU A 25 -14.12 20.12 18.37
CA LEU A 25 -13.43 18.98 19.01
C LEU A 25 -12.97 19.27 20.45
N GLY A 26 -13.15 20.51 20.95
CA GLY A 26 -12.82 20.92 22.32
C GLY A 26 -11.37 21.37 22.53
N HIS A 27 -10.61 21.60 21.47
CA HIS A 27 -9.31 22.26 21.55
C HIS A 27 -9.47 23.77 21.68
N SER A 28 -8.55 24.44 22.39
CA SER A 28 -8.47 25.90 22.41
C SER A 28 -7.25 26.36 21.61
N ILE A 29 -7.46 27.27 20.67
CA ILE A 29 -6.36 27.90 19.93
C ILE A 29 -5.73 28.97 20.82
N LEU A 30 -4.43 28.85 21.06
CA LEU A 30 -3.63 29.82 21.81
C LEU A 30 -3.17 30.98 20.91
N GLY A 31 -2.88 30.67 19.64
CA GLY A 31 -2.52 31.68 18.66
C GLY A 31 -1.88 31.11 17.41
N TRP A 32 -1.80 31.96 16.39
CA TRP A 32 -1.05 31.72 15.17
C TRP A 32 0.23 32.55 15.21
N ARG A 33 1.35 31.93 14.85
CA ARG A 33 2.66 32.57 14.75
C ARG A 33 3.13 32.47 13.31
N GLN A 34 3.34 33.62 12.67
CA GLN A 34 4.06 33.66 11.41
C GLN A 34 5.49 33.16 11.62
N VAL A 35 5.92 32.20 10.81
CA VAL A 35 7.27 31.67 10.88
C VAL A 35 8.20 32.67 10.18
N PRO A 36 9.20 33.24 10.86
CA PRO A 36 10.15 34.13 10.21
C PRO A 36 10.96 33.34 9.18
N THR A 37 10.93 33.81 7.94
CA THR A 37 11.60 33.17 6.80
C THR A 37 12.39 34.19 6.01
N ASP A 38 13.50 33.76 5.41
CA ASP A 38 14.31 34.58 4.50
C ASP A 38 14.39 33.90 3.12
N ASN A 39 13.60 34.41 2.19
CA ASN A 39 13.48 33.86 0.83
C ASN A 39 14.43 34.51 -0.18
N SER A 40 15.39 35.35 0.27
CA SER A 40 16.28 36.11 -0.62
C SER A 40 17.16 35.25 -1.54
N ASP A 41 17.52 34.04 -1.11
CA ASP A 41 18.35 33.09 -1.87
C ASP A 41 17.51 32.07 -2.68
N LEU A 42 16.18 32.20 -2.71
CA LEU A 42 15.32 31.28 -3.45
C LEU A 42 15.27 31.61 -4.94
N GLY A 43 15.31 30.56 -5.77
CA GLY A 43 15.05 30.69 -7.20
C GLY A 43 13.58 31.05 -7.48
N GLN A 44 13.34 31.75 -8.59
CA GLN A 44 12.01 32.27 -8.95
C GLN A 44 10.90 31.22 -8.89
N ALA A 45 11.15 30.00 -9.38
CA ALA A 45 10.15 28.93 -9.36
C ALA A 45 9.71 28.50 -7.93
N ALA A 46 10.62 28.59 -6.95
CA ALA A 46 10.28 28.31 -5.55
C ALA A 46 9.51 29.48 -4.94
N LEU A 47 9.91 30.73 -5.25
CA LEU A 47 9.23 31.96 -4.82
C LEU A 47 7.78 32.03 -5.34
N ASP A 48 7.56 31.71 -6.62
CA ASP A 48 6.25 31.75 -7.27
C ASP A 48 5.22 30.83 -6.60
N THR A 49 5.69 29.80 -5.89
CA THR A 49 4.86 28.80 -5.21
C THR A 49 5.04 28.80 -3.70
N GLU A 50 5.76 29.77 -3.16
CA GLU A 50 6.03 29.90 -1.74
C GLU A 50 4.72 30.15 -0.97
N PRO A 51 4.36 29.29 0.00
CA PRO A 51 3.16 29.48 0.79
C PRO A 51 3.40 30.48 1.93
N ALA A 52 2.33 31.03 2.50
CA ALA A 52 2.43 31.68 3.80
C ALA A 52 2.65 30.61 4.88
N ILE A 53 3.77 30.68 5.60
CA ILE A 53 4.16 29.66 6.59
C ILE A 53 3.81 30.14 7.99
N GLU A 54 2.92 29.41 8.67
CA GLU A 54 2.51 29.72 10.03
C GLU A 54 2.49 28.48 10.94
N GLN A 55 2.73 28.71 12.23
CA GLN A 55 2.53 27.75 13.31
C GLN A 55 1.23 28.05 14.02
N VAL A 56 0.48 27.02 14.38
CA VAL A 56 -0.68 27.12 15.25
C VAL A 56 -0.37 26.45 16.57
N PHE A 57 -0.62 27.16 17.67
CA PHE A 57 -0.49 26.67 19.02
C PHE A 57 -1.88 26.42 19.59
N LEU A 58 -2.08 25.24 20.20
CA LEU A 58 -3.38 24.85 20.72
C LEU A 58 -3.25 23.90 21.90
N THR A 59 -4.29 23.84 22.72
CA THR A 59 -4.35 23.01 23.92
C THR A 59 -4.90 21.62 23.64
N LYS A 60 -4.56 20.66 24.51
CA LYS A 60 -5.21 19.35 24.53
C LYS A 60 -6.69 19.50 24.85
N SER A 61 -7.55 18.78 24.12
CA SER A 61 -8.98 18.74 24.40
C SER A 61 -9.25 17.85 25.61
N SER A 62 -10.00 18.36 26.58
CA SER A 62 -10.50 17.58 27.72
C SER A 62 -11.73 16.75 27.37
N LYS A 63 -12.35 16.97 26.20
CA LYS A 63 -13.56 16.25 25.75
C LYS A 63 -13.26 14.85 25.23
N SER A 64 -12.04 14.59 24.75
CA SER A 64 -11.66 13.30 24.18
C SER A 64 -10.83 12.47 25.15
N LYS A 65 -11.13 11.17 25.21
CA LYS A 65 -10.33 10.17 25.94
C LYS A 65 -9.10 9.70 25.16
N ALA A 66 -9.04 9.99 23.86
CA ALA A 66 -7.90 9.67 23.01
C ALA A 66 -6.64 10.42 23.50
N ASP A 67 -5.47 9.85 23.23
CA ASP A 67 -4.22 10.53 23.53
C ASP A 67 -4.08 11.82 22.70
N PHE A 68 -3.21 12.73 23.12
CA PHE A 68 -3.17 14.04 22.47
C PHE A 68 -2.78 13.96 20.99
N GLU A 69 -1.91 13.03 20.62
CA GLU A 69 -1.50 12.88 19.23
C GLU A 69 -2.62 12.29 18.35
N GLN A 70 -3.43 11.37 18.89
CA GLN A 70 -4.65 10.90 18.22
C GLN A 70 -5.65 12.05 18.02
N GLN A 71 -5.83 12.91 19.02
CA GLN A 71 -6.69 14.10 18.89
C GLN A 71 -6.19 15.01 17.77
N LEU A 72 -4.88 15.27 17.70
CA LEU A 72 -4.26 16.10 16.66
C LEU A 72 -4.36 15.46 15.27
N PHE A 73 -4.26 14.13 15.17
CA PHE A 73 -4.54 13.40 13.93
C PHE A 73 -5.96 13.66 13.44
N ILE A 74 -6.96 13.47 14.31
CA ILE A 74 -8.38 13.67 13.99
C ILE A 74 -8.62 15.14 13.57
N LEU A 75 -8.13 16.09 14.37
CA LEU A 75 -8.23 17.52 14.08
C LEU A 75 -7.64 17.84 12.71
N ARG A 76 -6.41 17.40 12.42
CA ARG A 76 -5.76 17.62 11.12
C ARG A 76 -6.60 17.10 9.97
N ARG A 77 -7.10 15.87 10.07
CA ARG A 77 -7.90 15.23 9.01
C ARG A 77 -9.20 15.99 8.75
N LEU A 78 -9.95 16.32 9.80
CA LEU A 78 -11.22 17.04 9.69
C LEU A 78 -11.02 18.48 9.20
N SER A 79 -10.00 19.18 9.70
CA SER A 79 -9.67 20.52 9.24
C SER A 79 -9.30 20.56 7.77
N ILE A 80 -8.52 19.58 7.26
CA ILE A 80 -8.20 19.51 5.83
C ILE A 80 -9.48 19.37 4.99
N VAL A 81 -10.43 18.53 5.41
CA VAL A 81 -11.71 18.36 4.70
C VAL A 81 -12.53 19.65 4.73
N SER A 82 -12.69 20.25 5.91
CA SER A 82 -13.46 21.48 6.11
C SER A 82 -12.87 22.67 5.34
N ILE A 83 -11.56 22.90 5.43
CA ILE A 83 -10.87 24.00 4.75
C ILE A 83 -10.94 23.84 3.23
N ARG A 84 -10.75 22.63 2.70
CA ARG A 84 -10.92 22.37 1.26
C ARG A 84 -12.32 22.72 0.78
N ALA A 85 -13.35 22.32 1.53
CA ALA A 85 -14.73 22.66 1.21
C ALA A 85 -14.98 24.17 1.26
N ALA A 86 -14.49 24.84 2.30
CA ALA A 86 -14.65 26.29 2.44
C ALA A 86 -13.94 27.05 1.31
N LEU A 87 -12.71 26.68 0.96
CA LEU A 87 -11.94 27.34 -0.08
C LEU A 87 -12.35 26.94 -1.52
N ASN A 88 -13.37 26.09 -1.68
CA ASN A 88 -13.77 25.50 -2.96
C ASN A 88 -12.62 24.79 -3.69
N LEU A 89 -11.73 24.16 -2.92
CA LEU A 89 -10.60 23.42 -3.47
C LEU A 89 -11.08 22.06 -3.96
N LYS A 90 -10.91 21.81 -5.25
CA LYS A 90 -11.14 20.48 -5.82
C LYS A 90 -10.13 19.51 -5.24
N ARG A 91 -10.56 18.27 -4.93
CA ARG A 91 -9.63 17.19 -4.59
C ARG A 91 -8.66 17.00 -5.75
N GLY A 92 -7.37 17.11 -5.48
CA GLY A 92 -6.33 17.03 -6.50
C GLY A 92 -6.07 18.31 -7.32
N GLY A 93 -6.74 19.41 -7.00
CA GLY A 93 -6.46 20.72 -7.59
C GLY A 93 -5.24 21.42 -6.97
N GLU A 94 -5.15 22.74 -7.18
CA GLU A 94 -4.09 23.58 -6.62
C GLU A 94 -4.03 23.47 -5.09
N ARG A 95 -2.80 23.35 -4.57
CA ARG A 95 -2.55 23.11 -3.16
C ARG A 95 -2.37 24.43 -2.44
N ASP A 96 -3.51 25.08 -2.17
CA ASP A 96 -3.60 26.33 -1.40
C ASP A 96 -3.35 26.12 0.10
N PHE A 97 -3.57 24.91 0.61
CA PHE A 97 -3.50 24.61 2.05
C PHE A 97 -2.87 23.24 2.30
N TYR A 98 -1.87 23.18 3.19
CA TYR A 98 -1.24 21.93 3.58
C TYR A 98 -0.71 21.98 5.03
N MET A 99 -0.98 20.93 5.81
CA MET A 99 -0.39 20.79 7.15
C MET A 99 0.82 19.86 7.10
N CYS A 100 2.01 20.42 7.27
CA CYS A 100 3.28 19.69 7.31
C CYS A 100 3.35 18.78 8.54
N SER A 101 3.01 19.33 9.70
CA SER A 101 2.88 18.58 10.93
C SER A 101 1.86 19.25 11.85
N LEU A 102 1.17 18.43 12.63
CA LEU A 102 0.35 18.85 13.76
C LEU A 102 0.54 17.80 14.86
N SER A 103 1.50 18.06 15.74
CA SER A 103 1.95 17.13 16.79
C SER A 103 2.51 17.94 17.96
N SER A 104 2.42 17.37 19.16
CA SER A 104 3.06 17.85 20.38
C SER A 104 4.47 17.30 20.57
N ARG A 105 4.88 16.33 19.76
CA ARG A 105 6.18 15.64 19.86
C ARG A 105 7.12 15.97 18.71
N THR A 106 6.58 16.27 17.53
CA THR A 106 7.36 16.45 16.30
C THR A 106 6.95 17.71 15.55
N ILE A 107 7.92 18.36 14.92
CA ILE A 107 7.69 19.50 14.03
C ILE A 107 8.50 19.31 12.75
N VAL A 108 7.86 19.56 11.61
CA VAL A 108 8.46 19.39 10.29
C VAL A 108 8.67 20.75 9.64
N TYR A 109 9.93 21.14 9.50
CA TYR A 109 10.36 22.26 8.66
C TYR A 109 10.80 21.69 7.31
N LYS A 110 10.13 22.11 6.25
CA LYS A 110 10.42 21.64 4.90
C LYS A 110 10.03 22.72 3.90
N GLY A 111 10.56 22.63 2.70
CA GLY A 111 10.19 23.53 1.62
C GLY A 111 10.90 23.16 0.33
N GLN A 112 10.72 23.98 -0.68
CA GLN A 112 11.46 23.84 -1.93
C GLN A 112 12.81 24.54 -1.82
N LEU A 113 13.69 23.98 -1.00
CA LEU A 113 14.97 24.54 -0.60
C LEU A 113 16.10 23.59 -1.01
N MET A 114 17.27 24.14 -1.35
CA MET A 114 18.50 23.35 -1.32
C MET A 114 18.84 22.98 0.12
N PRO A 115 19.50 21.84 0.39
CA PRO A 115 19.88 21.46 1.75
C PRO A 115 20.67 22.54 2.49
N SER A 116 21.56 23.26 1.80
CA SER A 116 22.34 24.37 2.36
C SER A 116 21.51 25.60 2.74
N GLN A 117 20.34 25.78 2.13
CA GLN A 117 19.47 26.92 2.37
C GLN A 117 18.59 26.74 3.61
N LEU A 118 18.36 25.50 4.06
CA LEU A 118 17.40 25.20 5.13
C LEU A 118 17.66 26.01 6.41
N GLN A 119 18.93 26.07 6.83
CA GLN A 119 19.32 26.79 8.05
C GLN A 119 19.15 28.30 7.89
N GLY A 120 19.52 28.87 6.74
CA GLY A 120 19.37 30.31 6.46
C GLY A 120 17.91 30.73 6.32
N TYR A 121 17.14 29.96 5.54
CA TYR A 121 15.73 30.22 5.29
C TYR A 121 14.90 30.20 6.58
N TYR A 122 15.19 29.28 7.51
CA TYR A 122 14.55 29.23 8.84
C TYR A 122 15.47 29.72 9.97
N TYR A 123 16.34 30.70 9.71
CA TYR A 123 17.39 31.14 10.66
C TYR A 123 16.86 31.50 12.05
N ALA A 124 15.71 32.17 12.13
CA ALA A 124 15.11 32.57 13.40
C ALA A 124 14.63 31.40 14.28
N ASP A 125 14.38 30.24 13.67
CA ASP A 125 13.92 29.03 14.36
C ASP A 125 15.04 27.99 14.40
N ILE A 126 15.39 27.37 13.25
CA ILE A 126 16.38 26.29 13.18
C ILE A 126 17.80 26.80 13.45
N GLY A 127 18.11 28.03 13.03
CA GLY A 127 19.41 28.65 13.28
C GLY A 127 19.59 29.17 14.71
N HIS A 128 18.52 29.20 15.51
CA HIS A 128 18.53 29.77 16.84
C HIS A 128 19.07 28.79 17.89
N GLU A 129 19.93 29.25 18.81
CA GLU A 129 20.62 28.38 19.80
C GLU A 129 19.66 27.61 20.73
N ASN A 130 18.53 28.22 21.09
CA ASN A 130 17.48 27.57 21.89
C ASN A 130 16.71 26.45 21.14
N PHE A 131 16.86 26.32 19.82
CA PHE A 131 16.21 25.25 19.06
C PHE A 131 17.00 23.96 19.23
N SER A 132 16.54 23.15 20.19
CA SER A 132 17.19 21.89 20.56
C SER A 132 16.26 20.71 20.33
N SER A 133 16.85 19.57 19.99
CA SER A 133 16.14 18.30 19.81
C SER A 133 17.08 17.14 20.11
N TYR A 134 16.53 16.06 20.66
CA TYR A 134 17.26 14.79 20.83
C TYR A 134 17.27 13.94 19.54
N MET A 135 16.46 14.31 18.53
CA MET A 135 16.41 13.62 17.24
C MET A 135 16.24 14.57 16.06
N ALA A 136 16.73 14.16 14.89
CA ALA A 136 16.50 14.86 13.63
C ALA A 136 16.35 13.85 12.50
N LEU A 137 15.39 14.10 11.60
CA LEU A 137 15.21 13.37 10.36
C LEU A 137 15.30 14.38 9.22
N VAL A 138 16.30 14.21 8.35
CA VAL A 138 16.54 15.10 7.22
C VAL A 138 16.36 14.31 5.94
N HIS A 139 15.75 14.93 4.93
CA HIS A 139 15.54 14.32 3.63
C HIS A 139 15.77 15.34 2.51
N SER A 140 16.51 14.94 1.48
CA SER A 140 16.65 15.68 0.22
C SER A 140 16.02 14.86 -0.91
N ARG A 141 15.16 15.50 -1.72
CA ARG A 141 14.38 14.84 -2.76
C ARG A 141 14.91 15.18 -4.14
N PHE A 142 15.10 14.16 -4.98
CA PHE A 142 15.19 14.32 -6.43
C PHE A 142 13.81 14.13 -7.07
N SER A 143 13.42 15.00 -8.01
CA SER A 143 12.13 14.98 -8.67
C SER A 143 12.29 14.86 -10.18
N THR A 144 11.57 13.93 -10.80
CA THR A 144 11.43 13.87 -12.27
C THR A 144 10.42 14.89 -12.81
N ASN A 145 9.60 15.49 -11.93
CA ASN A 145 8.67 16.56 -12.30
C ASN A 145 9.36 17.93 -12.17
N THR A 146 9.18 18.78 -13.18
CA THR A 146 9.64 20.17 -13.23
C THR A 146 8.73 21.15 -12.49
N PHE A 147 7.50 20.75 -12.15
CA PHE A 147 6.57 21.61 -11.43
C PHE A 147 6.95 21.73 -9.94
N PRO A 148 7.27 22.95 -9.47
CA PRO A 148 7.60 23.24 -8.07
C PRO A 148 6.41 22.90 -7.15
N SER A 149 6.69 22.29 -5.98
CA SER A 149 5.66 21.92 -5.01
C SER A 149 6.26 21.75 -3.61
N TRP A 150 6.06 22.78 -2.78
CA TRP A 150 6.55 22.87 -1.41
C TRP A 150 6.06 21.73 -0.52
N ASP A 151 4.80 21.35 -0.68
CA ASP A 151 4.14 20.38 0.18
C ASP A 151 4.57 18.92 -0.11
N ARG A 152 5.09 18.66 -1.32
CA ARG A 152 5.71 17.38 -1.70
C ARG A 152 7.14 17.21 -1.18
N ALA A 153 7.76 18.26 -0.65
CA ALA A 153 9.01 18.12 0.09
C ALA A 153 8.82 17.15 1.25
N GLN A 154 9.93 16.54 1.67
CA GLN A 154 9.99 15.63 2.81
C GLN A 154 10.94 16.20 3.87
N PRO A 155 10.84 15.81 5.15
CA PRO A 155 10.04 14.71 5.70
C PRO A 155 8.52 14.88 5.57
N MET A 156 7.81 13.76 5.57
CA MET A 156 6.37 13.71 5.83
C MET A 156 6.12 13.78 7.35
N ARG A 157 4.97 13.31 7.85
CA ARG A 157 4.58 13.50 9.25
C ARG A 157 5.28 12.52 10.16
N VAL A 158 5.41 11.27 9.71
CA VAL A 158 6.05 10.18 10.45
C VAL A 158 7.19 9.52 9.66
N LEU A 159 7.47 10.01 8.45
CA LEU A 159 8.24 9.31 7.42
C LEU A 159 9.23 10.23 6.69
N GLY A 160 10.42 9.70 6.37
CA GLY A 160 11.23 10.11 5.22
C GLY A 160 11.47 8.91 4.31
N HIS A 161 11.30 9.08 3.00
CA HIS A 161 11.35 8.01 2.00
C HIS A 161 12.31 8.36 0.88
N ASN A 162 13.43 7.65 0.82
CA ASN A 162 14.33 7.62 -0.32
C ASN A 162 14.00 6.39 -1.17
N GLY A 163 13.37 6.58 -2.32
CA GLY A 163 12.89 5.45 -3.10
C GLY A 163 11.70 5.73 -3.99
N GLU A 164 11.08 4.65 -4.46
CA GLU A 164 9.81 4.63 -5.17
C GLU A 164 9.01 3.38 -4.80
N ILE A 165 7.71 3.53 -4.60
CA ILE A 165 6.79 2.40 -4.36
C ILE A 165 6.14 2.00 -5.68
N ASN A 166 6.55 0.86 -6.25
CA ASN A 166 6.08 0.40 -7.56
C ASN A 166 4.70 -0.27 -7.51
N THR A 167 4.27 -0.77 -6.34
CA THR A 167 2.94 -1.36 -6.13
C THR A 167 1.85 -0.33 -5.81
N LEU A 168 2.17 0.97 -5.84
CA LEU A 168 1.33 2.06 -5.32
C LEU A 168 -0.13 2.02 -5.78
N LYS A 169 -0.39 1.75 -7.07
CA LYS A 169 -1.76 1.72 -7.60
C LYS A 169 -2.57 0.60 -6.95
N GLY A 170 -1.96 -0.58 -6.77
CA GLY A 170 -2.57 -1.70 -6.05
C GLY A 170 -2.84 -1.33 -4.60
N ASN A 171 -1.83 -0.80 -3.89
CA ASN A 171 -1.97 -0.44 -2.48
C ASN A 171 -3.05 0.64 -2.25
N LYS A 172 -3.12 1.67 -3.12
CA LYS A 172 -4.16 2.71 -3.06
C LYS A 172 -5.57 2.11 -3.20
N ASN A 173 -5.74 1.16 -4.14
CA ASN A 173 -7.03 0.53 -4.39
C ASN A 173 -7.45 -0.38 -3.22
N TRP A 174 -6.52 -1.14 -2.65
CA TRP A 174 -6.77 -1.97 -1.49
C TRP A 174 -7.10 -1.16 -0.24
N MET A 175 -6.37 -0.07 0.00
CA MET A 175 -6.73 0.85 1.09
C MET A 175 -8.13 1.42 0.89
N LYS A 176 -8.50 1.84 -0.33
CA LYS A 176 -9.86 2.31 -0.63
C LYS A 176 -10.92 1.24 -0.36
N ALA A 177 -10.63 -0.04 -0.62
CA ALA A 177 -11.53 -1.14 -0.30
C ALA A 177 -11.67 -1.33 1.23
N ARG A 178 -10.57 -1.18 1.98
CA ARG A 178 -10.54 -1.32 3.45
C ARG A 178 -11.14 -0.15 4.21
N GLU A 179 -11.22 1.04 3.62
CA GLU A 179 -11.81 2.23 4.26
C GLU A 179 -13.24 1.99 4.77
N GLY A 180 -14.02 1.11 4.12
CA GLY A 180 -15.37 0.75 4.55
C GLY A 180 -15.43 -0.24 5.73
N LEU A 181 -14.29 -0.84 6.12
CA LEU A 181 -14.17 -1.85 7.18
C LEU A 181 -13.50 -1.29 8.45
N LEU A 182 -13.05 -0.04 8.44
CA LEU A 182 -12.41 0.58 9.59
C LEU A 182 -13.45 0.96 10.64
N GLU A 183 -13.31 0.42 11.85
CA GLU A 183 -14.15 0.72 13.01
C GLU A 183 -13.42 1.65 14.00
N CYS A 184 -12.08 1.61 14.03
CA CYS A 184 -11.23 2.59 14.73
C CYS A 184 -11.59 2.83 16.20
N GLU A 185 -11.93 1.79 16.98
CA GLU A 185 -12.36 1.91 18.38
C GLU A 185 -11.40 2.77 19.24
N LYS A 186 -10.08 2.59 19.03
CA LYS A 186 -9.03 3.32 19.75
C LYS A 186 -8.99 4.82 19.48
N LEU A 187 -9.56 5.29 18.37
CA LEU A 187 -9.71 6.73 18.11
C LEU A 187 -10.94 7.32 18.81
N GLY A 188 -11.82 6.47 19.36
CA GLY A 188 -13.05 6.90 20.04
C GLY A 188 -14.04 7.62 19.12
N LEU A 189 -13.97 7.36 17.81
CA LEU A 189 -14.86 7.95 16.81
C LEU A 189 -16.06 7.03 16.56
N SER A 190 -17.23 7.63 16.35
CA SER A 190 -18.38 6.91 15.76
C SER A 190 -18.14 6.60 14.28
N GLN A 191 -18.90 5.65 13.72
CA GLN A 191 -18.82 5.32 12.28
C GLN A 191 -19.08 6.55 11.39
N ASP A 192 -20.00 7.42 11.80
CA ASP A 192 -20.31 8.67 11.10
C ASP A 192 -19.14 9.65 11.15
N GLU A 193 -18.43 9.76 12.26
CA GLU A 193 -17.22 10.59 12.37
C GLU A 193 -16.05 10.01 11.60
N MET A 194 -15.91 8.69 11.60
CA MET A 194 -14.91 7.98 10.81
C MET A 194 -15.10 8.25 9.31
N SER A 195 -16.34 8.23 8.82
CA SER A 195 -16.63 8.55 7.42
C SER A 195 -16.15 9.95 6.98
N LYS A 196 -16.09 10.91 7.92
CA LYS A 196 -15.66 12.29 7.65
C LYS A 196 -14.14 12.43 7.52
N ILE A 197 -13.35 11.51 8.07
CA ILE A 197 -11.88 11.56 7.95
C ILE A 197 -11.36 10.90 6.68
N LEU A 198 -12.21 10.19 5.94
CA LEU A 198 -11.90 9.51 4.68
C LEU A 198 -11.84 10.47 3.47
N PRO A 199 -11.05 10.15 2.42
CA PRO A 199 -10.22 8.96 2.23
C PRO A 199 -8.85 9.12 2.91
N ILE A 200 -8.33 8.05 3.51
CA ILE A 200 -7.02 8.01 4.19
C ILE A 200 -5.90 8.39 3.22
N VAL A 201 -5.94 7.80 2.02
CA VAL A 201 -5.01 8.09 0.93
C VAL A 201 -5.68 8.92 -0.14
N ASP A 202 -5.24 10.18 -0.29
CA ASP A 202 -5.72 11.04 -1.38
C ASP A 202 -5.19 10.52 -2.72
N ALA A 203 -6.04 10.48 -3.75
CA ALA A 203 -5.70 9.98 -5.09
C ALA A 203 -4.45 10.67 -5.66
N THR A 204 -4.26 11.96 -5.35
CA THR A 204 -3.16 12.80 -5.83
C THR A 204 -1.92 12.80 -4.94
N SER A 205 -1.92 12.01 -3.86
CA SER A 205 -0.73 11.84 -3.02
C SER A 205 0.41 11.22 -3.82
N SER A 206 1.63 11.68 -3.56
CA SER A 206 2.82 10.92 -3.96
C SER A 206 2.80 9.55 -3.29
N ASP A 207 3.63 8.64 -3.79
CA ASP A 207 3.93 7.35 -3.16
C ASP A 207 4.23 7.49 -1.66
N SER A 208 5.13 8.39 -1.32
CA SER A 208 5.61 8.67 0.03
C SER A 208 4.49 9.25 0.90
N GLY A 209 3.67 10.14 0.34
CA GLY A 209 2.54 10.72 1.06
C GLY A 209 1.39 9.73 1.29
N ALA A 210 1.21 8.79 0.36
CA ALA A 210 0.26 7.69 0.52
C ALA A 210 0.73 6.72 1.63
N PHE A 211 2.00 6.34 1.61
CA PHE A 211 2.61 5.51 2.64
C PHE A 211 2.54 6.17 4.02
N ASP A 212 2.94 7.45 4.14
CA ASP A 212 2.84 8.24 5.39
C ASP A 212 1.41 8.26 5.94
N GLY A 213 0.40 8.47 5.08
CA GLY A 213 -1.00 8.52 5.51
C GLY A 213 -1.51 7.19 6.08
N VAL A 214 -1.07 6.06 5.52
CA VAL A 214 -1.44 4.73 6.02
C VAL A 214 -0.65 4.39 7.28
N LEU A 215 0.66 4.67 7.31
CA LEU A 215 1.49 4.44 8.48
C LEU A 215 0.99 5.26 9.69
N GLU A 216 0.67 6.54 9.48
CA GLU A 216 0.09 7.39 10.52
C GLU A 216 -1.26 6.84 11.01
N LEU A 217 -2.12 6.33 10.10
CA LEU A 217 -3.37 5.67 10.51
C LEU A 217 -3.10 4.44 11.38
N LEU A 218 -2.18 3.57 10.99
CA LEU A 218 -1.87 2.34 11.75
C LEU A 218 -1.39 2.68 13.17
N ILE A 219 -0.51 3.67 13.30
CA ILE A 219 0.04 4.10 14.59
C ILE A 219 -1.04 4.75 15.46
N ARG A 220 -1.81 5.70 14.90
CA ARG A 220 -2.87 6.39 15.65
C ARG A 220 -4.06 5.47 15.94
N GLY A 221 -4.30 4.50 15.08
CA GLY A 221 -5.22 3.38 15.27
C GLY A 221 -4.73 2.36 16.29
N GLY A 222 -3.53 2.54 16.85
CA GLY A 222 -3.05 1.88 18.07
C GLY A 222 -2.18 0.65 17.86
N ARG A 223 -1.60 0.48 16.66
CA ARG A 223 -0.43 -0.39 16.47
C ARG A 223 0.84 0.35 16.88
N SER A 224 1.86 -0.39 17.29
CA SER A 224 3.16 0.22 17.52
C SER A 224 3.85 0.58 16.19
N LEU A 225 4.71 1.60 16.20
CA LEU A 225 5.43 2.03 14.99
C LEU A 225 6.26 0.88 14.35
N PRO A 226 7.06 0.09 15.09
CA PRO A 226 7.81 -1.01 14.49
C PRO A 226 6.92 -2.08 13.85
N GLU A 227 5.83 -2.45 14.52
CA GLU A 227 4.86 -3.42 14.01
C GLU A 227 4.18 -2.94 12.72
N ALA A 228 3.76 -1.67 12.69
CA ALA A 228 3.16 -1.08 11.50
C ALA A 228 4.13 -1.07 10.30
N VAL A 229 5.41 -0.78 10.55
CA VAL A 229 6.46 -0.85 9.52
C VAL A 229 6.70 -2.30 9.07
N MET A 230 6.77 -3.26 10.00
CA MET A 230 6.90 -4.69 9.67
C MET A 230 5.72 -5.22 8.84
N MET A 231 4.52 -4.65 9.00
CA MET A 231 3.34 -4.99 8.20
C MET A 231 3.40 -4.38 6.80
N MET A 232 3.75 -3.10 6.69
CA MET A 232 3.79 -2.39 5.40
C MET A 232 4.98 -2.82 4.53
N ILE A 233 6.13 -3.10 5.15
CA ILE A 233 7.38 -3.52 4.49
C ILE A 233 7.89 -4.79 5.20
N PRO A 234 7.24 -5.94 4.95
CA PRO A 234 7.64 -7.20 5.56
C PRO A 234 8.97 -7.71 4.97
N GLU A 235 9.66 -8.53 5.75
CA GLU A 235 10.79 -9.34 5.26
C GLU A 235 10.31 -10.33 4.17
N ALA A 236 11.23 -10.74 3.29
CA ALA A 236 10.97 -11.88 2.42
C ALA A 236 10.91 -13.18 3.25
N TRP A 237 9.69 -13.67 3.53
CA TRP A 237 9.47 -14.74 4.49
C TRP A 237 9.01 -16.07 3.86
N GLN A 238 8.32 -16.04 2.71
CA GLN A 238 7.71 -17.24 2.13
C GLN A 238 8.75 -18.33 1.83
N ASN A 239 9.80 -17.95 1.10
CA ASN A 239 10.84 -18.86 0.62
C ASN A 239 12.06 -18.94 1.54
N ASP A 240 12.06 -18.23 2.67
CA ASP A 240 13.13 -18.34 3.66
C ASP A 240 12.92 -19.61 4.52
N VAL A 241 13.89 -20.51 4.45
CA VAL A 241 13.94 -21.78 5.19
C VAL A 241 14.62 -21.65 6.55
N ASN A 242 15.40 -20.59 6.76
CA ASN A 242 16.14 -20.34 8.00
C ASN A 242 15.37 -19.42 8.95
N MET A 243 14.24 -18.87 8.50
CA MET A 243 13.40 -18.00 9.31
C MET A 243 12.76 -18.78 10.47
N GLU A 244 12.92 -18.25 11.69
CA GLU A 244 12.27 -18.79 12.89
C GLU A 244 10.76 -18.98 12.71
N PRO A 245 10.17 -20.11 13.15
CA PRO A 245 8.76 -20.43 12.91
C PRO A 245 7.77 -19.37 13.41
N ASP A 246 8.00 -18.80 14.60
CA ASP A 246 7.14 -17.76 15.15
C ASP A 246 7.18 -16.49 14.30
N LYS A 247 8.37 -16.10 13.81
CA LYS A 247 8.55 -14.94 12.91
C LYS A 247 7.87 -15.18 11.57
N LYS A 248 8.01 -16.38 11.02
CA LYS A 248 7.34 -16.79 9.78
C LYS A 248 5.82 -16.75 9.93
N ALA A 249 5.30 -17.24 11.06
CA ALA A 249 3.87 -17.21 11.38
C ALA A 249 3.34 -15.77 11.56
N LEU A 250 4.10 -14.87 12.18
CA LEU A 250 3.75 -13.45 12.24
C LEU A 250 3.61 -12.86 10.83
N TYR A 251 4.62 -13.00 9.97
CA TYR A 251 4.56 -12.43 8.63
C TYR A 251 3.46 -13.06 7.76
N GLU A 252 3.20 -14.37 7.91
CA GLU A 252 2.07 -15.02 7.25
C GLU A 252 0.75 -14.41 7.72
N PHE A 253 0.57 -14.18 9.03
CA PHE A 253 -0.60 -13.50 9.56
C PHE A 253 -0.73 -12.06 9.04
N LEU A 254 0.35 -11.29 9.01
CA LEU A 254 0.36 -9.92 8.48
C LEU A 254 0.00 -9.88 6.98
N SER A 255 0.42 -10.89 6.21
CA SER A 255 0.07 -11.00 4.78
C SER A 255 -1.43 -11.21 4.53
N ALA A 256 -2.18 -11.69 5.53
CA ALA A 256 -3.64 -11.78 5.48
C ALA A 256 -4.34 -10.43 5.67
N LEU A 257 -3.62 -9.42 6.19
CA LEU A 257 -4.13 -8.10 6.52
C LEU A 257 -3.78 -7.05 5.47
N MET A 258 -2.53 -7.04 5.04
CA MET A 258 -2.02 -6.02 4.15
C MET A 258 -1.03 -6.62 3.17
N GLU A 259 -1.24 -6.30 1.89
CA GLU A 259 -0.27 -6.53 0.85
C GLU A 259 0.91 -5.53 0.98
N PRO A 260 2.14 -5.98 0.74
CA PRO A 260 3.33 -5.15 0.93
C PRO A 260 3.31 -3.89 0.06
N TRP A 261 3.86 -2.82 0.60
CA TRP A 261 4.15 -1.59 -0.12
C TRP A 261 5.57 -1.69 -0.68
N ASP A 262 5.67 -2.23 -1.88
CA ASP A 262 6.92 -2.70 -2.44
C ASP A 262 7.56 -1.69 -3.41
N GLY A 263 8.86 -1.86 -3.61
CA GLY A 263 9.70 -1.03 -4.46
C GLY A 263 10.99 -0.62 -3.74
N PRO A 264 11.98 -0.05 -4.46
CA PRO A 264 13.23 0.37 -3.84
C PRO A 264 12.96 1.41 -2.77
N ALA A 265 13.26 1.12 -1.51
CA ALA A 265 12.93 2.03 -0.41
C ALA A 265 13.97 1.97 0.71
N LEU A 266 14.43 3.15 1.12
CA LEU A 266 14.95 3.42 2.46
C LEU A 266 13.91 4.30 3.15
N ILE A 267 13.28 3.75 4.17
CA ILE A 267 12.22 4.40 4.94
C ILE A 267 12.78 4.71 6.31
N SER A 268 12.97 5.99 6.60
CA SER A 268 13.21 6.51 7.95
C SER A 268 11.88 6.91 8.58
N PHE A 269 11.67 6.64 9.85
CA PHE A 269 10.38 6.89 10.49
C PHE A 269 10.50 7.27 11.96
N THR A 270 9.50 8.01 12.46
CA THR A 270 9.41 8.40 13.87
C THR A 270 7.97 8.72 14.29
N ASP A 271 7.66 8.43 15.55
CA ASP A 271 6.43 8.85 16.25
C ASP A 271 6.72 9.80 17.42
N GLY A 272 7.96 10.30 17.53
CA GLY A 272 8.46 11.08 18.66
C GLY A 272 9.17 10.24 19.73
N ARG A 273 8.79 8.97 19.93
CA ARG A 273 9.46 8.08 20.89
C ARG A 273 10.55 7.26 20.21
N TYR A 274 10.22 6.72 19.04
CA TYR A 274 11.12 5.92 18.25
C TYR A 274 11.68 6.75 17.11
N LEU A 275 12.95 6.53 16.77
CA LEU A 275 13.53 6.91 15.48
C LEU A 275 14.13 5.67 14.86
N GLY A 276 13.71 5.32 13.65
CA GLY A 276 14.20 4.13 12.99
C GLY A 276 14.34 4.28 11.49
N ALA A 277 14.94 3.27 10.90
CA ALA A 277 14.99 3.10 9.46
C ALA A 277 14.97 1.63 9.06
N THR A 278 14.31 1.34 7.95
CA THR A 278 14.29 0.03 7.31
C THR A 278 14.53 0.17 5.81
N LEU A 279 14.98 -0.92 5.21
CA LEU A 279 15.00 -1.07 3.77
C LEU A 279 13.79 -1.87 3.29
N ASP A 280 13.53 -1.80 1.98
CA ASP A 280 12.67 -2.76 1.29
C ASP A 280 13.21 -4.19 1.39
N ARG A 281 12.37 -5.16 1.04
CA ARG A 281 12.67 -6.59 1.18
C ARG A 281 13.90 -7.05 0.36
N ASN A 282 14.28 -6.29 -0.68
CA ASN A 282 15.43 -6.57 -1.54
C ASN A 282 16.66 -5.72 -1.16
N GLY A 283 16.49 -4.69 -0.34
CA GLY A 283 17.56 -3.76 0.04
C GLY A 283 18.12 -2.96 -1.14
N LEU A 284 17.24 -2.42 -2.00
CA LEU A 284 17.63 -1.75 -3.24
C LEU A 284 18.17 -0.32 -3.02
N ARG A 285 18.12 0.18 -1.79
CA ARG A 285 18.69 1.48 -1.38
C ARG A 285 19.77 1.31 -0.32
N PRO A 286 20.82 2.15 -0.33
CA PRO A 286 21.86 2.09 0.69
C PRO A 286 21.36 2.71 2.00
N GLY A 287 21.67 2.05 3.13
CA GLY A 287 21.51 2.61 4.47
C GLY A 287 22.74 2.29 5.31
N ARG A 288 23.45 3.30 5.80
CA ARG A 288 24.68 3.18 6.59
C ARG A 288 24.50 3.88 7.93
N PHE A 289 25.03 3.29 9.00
CA PHE A 289 24.91 3.88 10.32
C PHE A 289 26.17 3.81 11.16
N TYR A 290 26.27 4.74 12.10
CA TYR A 290 27.30 4.87 13.11
C TYR A 290 26.63 4.94 14.49
N VAL A 291 27.16 4.20 15.45
CA VAL A 291 26.88 4.37 16.87
C VAL A 291 28.16 4.88 17.52
N THR A 292 28.07 5.94 18.31
CA THR A 292 29.23 6.55 18.96
C THR A 292 29.34 6.17 20.44
N HIS A 293 30.54 6.28 21.02
CA HIS A 293 30.74 6.12 22.46
C HIS A 293 30.03 7.22 23.25
N SER A 294 29.90 8.41 22.66
CA SER A 294 29.09 9.53 23.17
C SER A 294 27.57 9.29 23.14
N GLY A 295 27.08 8.15 22.63
CA GLY A 295 25.66 7.79 22.64
C GLY A 295 24.84 8.35 21.48
N ARG A 296 25.48 8.85 20.41
CA ARG A 296 24.79 9.30 19.19
C ARG A 296 24.62 8.15 18.22
N VAL A 297 23.48 8.14 17.54
CA VAL A 297 23.21 7.26 16.40
C VAL A 297 23.03 8.14 15.17
N VAL A 298 23.82 7.88 14.14
CA VAL A 298 23.76 8.62 12.87
C VAL A 298 23.52 7.61 11.76
N MET A 299 22.43 7.77 11.01
CA MET A 299 22.10 6.96 9.85
C MET A 299 21.92 7.85 8.63
N GLY A 300 22.50 7.44 7.50
CA GLY A 300 22.37 8.13 6.22
C GLY A 300 22.38 7.17 5.04
N SER A 301 21.98 7.66 3.89
CA SER A 301 22.10 6.94 2.61
C SER A 301 23.56 6.76 2.18
N GLU A 302 24.47 7.56 2.73
CA GLU A 302 25.90 7.57 2.42
C GLU A 302 26.75 7.62 3.69
N VAL A 303 28.05 7.36 3.55
CA VAL A 303 29.04 7.51 4.62
C VAL A 303 29.64 8.92 4.59
N GLY A 304 30.01 9.47 5.75
CA GLY A 304 30.65 10.78 5.83
C GLY A 304 29.71 11.99 5.73
N VAL A 305 28.40 11.79 5.89
CA VAL A 305 27.40 12.88 5.91
C VAL A 305 27.57 13.79 7.15
N VAL A 306 28.09 13.22 8.25
CA VAL A 306 28.40 13.95 9.48
C VAL A 306 29.84 13.60 9.88
N ASP A 307 30.63 14.62 10.20
CA ASP A 307 31.98 14.43 10.71
C ASP A 307 31.92 13.87 12.14
N ILE A 308 32.45 12.65 12.30
CA ILE A 308 32.54 11.95 13.60
C ILE A 308 34.01 11.58 13.82
N PRO A 309 34.64 12.02 14.93
CA PRO A 309 36.00 11.62 15.26
C PRO A 309 36.13 10.09 15.31
N ALA A 310 37.15 9.53 14.66
CA ALA A 310 37.30 8.08 14.54
C ALA A 310 37.34 7.36 15.90
N GLN A 311 37.91 8.01 16.92
CA GLN A 311 37.99 7.53 18.30
C GLN A 311 36.63 7.45 19.03
N ASP A 312 35.63 8.20 18.58
CA ASP A 312 34.28 8.19 19.16
C ASP A 312 33.37 7.15 18.48
N VAL A 313 33.83 6.44 17.43
CA VAL A 313 33.00 5.46 16.74
C VAL A 313 33.03 4.12 17.46
N LEU A 314 31.93 3.76 18.12
CA LEU A 314 31.73 2.46 18.77
C LEU A 314 31.40 1.36 17.76
N ARG A 315 30.48 1.62 16.81
CA ARG A 315 30.02 0.64 15.82
C ARG A 315 29.73 1.31 14.48
N LYS A 316 30.17 0.68 13.40
CA LYS A 316 29.78 1.02 12.02
C LYS A 316 28.99 -0.14 11.43
N GLY A 317 27.91 0.16 10.73
CA GLY A 317 27.05 -0.87 10.13
C GLY A 317 26.37 -0.41 8.85
N ARG A 318 25.68 -1.36 8.22
CA ARG A 318 24.75 -1.12 7.12
C ARG A 318 23.42 -1.79 7.42
N LEU A 319 22.35 -1.22 6.91
CA LEU A 319 21.06 -1.90 6.85
C LEU A 319 21.14 -3.00 5.78
N ASN A 320 20.76 -4.21 6.16
CA ASN A 320 20.58 -5.33 5.23
C ASN A 320 19.08 -5.45 4.89
N PRO A 321 18.70 -6.14 3.79
CA PRO A 321 17.31 -6.41 3.50
C PRO A 321 16.60 -7.02 4.70
N GLY A 322 15.45 -6.48 5.06
CA GLY A 322 14.68 -6.93 6.22
C GLY A 322 15.12 -6.44 7.59
N MET A 323 16.31 -5.83 7.74
CA MET A 323 16.80 -5.31 9.01
C MET A 323 16.14 -3.97 9.36
N MET A 324 15.72 -3.80 10.62
CA MET A 324 15.26 -2.53 11.16
C MET A 324 16.29 -1.96 12.14
N LEU A 325 16.82 -0.77 11.85
CA LEU A 325 17.53 0.03 12.85
C LEU A 325 16.50 0.84 13.63
N LEU A 326 16.50 0.73 14.95
CA LEU A 326 15.54 1.42 15.79
C LEU A 326 16.21 1.95 17.06
N VAL A 327 15.93 3.20 17.40
CA VAL A 327 16.33 3.84 18.65
C VAL A 327 15.07 4.11 19.47
N ASP A 328 15.05 3.63 20.71
CA ASP A 328 13.97 3.91 21.67
C ASP A 328 14.44 4.97 22.67
N PHE A 329 13.89 6.18 22.57
CA PHE A 329 14.28 7.29 23.44
C PHE A 329 13.72 7.15 24.86
N ASP A 330 12.62 6.42 25.07
CA ASP A 330 12.08 6.18 26.42
C ASP A 330 12.98 5.22 27.21
N ASN A 331 13.54 4.21 26.51
CA ASN A 331 14.42 3.20 27.11
C ASN A 331 15.92 3.51 26.95
N HIS A 332 16.26 4.63 26.29
CA HIS A 332 17.64 5.06 26.02
C HIS A 332 18.53 3.98 25.37
N THR A 333 17.99 3.21 24.42
CA THR A 333 18.72 2.10 23.79
C THR A 333 18.59 2.09 22.27
N VAL A 334 19.64 1.60 21.63
CA VAL A 334 19.55 1.09 20.26
C VAL A 334 18.97 -0.31 20.37
N VAL A 335 17.80 -0.51 19.76
CA VAL A 335 17.05 -1.76 19.88
C VAL A 335 17.70 -2.82 19.00
N ASP A 336 17.85 -4.02 19.55
CA ASP A 336 18.32 -5.18 18.79
C ASP A 336 17.19 -5.71 17.87
N ASP A 337 17.49 -5.87 16.59
CA ASP A 337 16.52 -6.22 15.54
C ASP A 337 15.91 -7.62 15.75
N GLU A 338 16.74 -8.59 16.15
CA GLU A 338 16.27 -9.96 16.41
C GLU A 338 15.38 -10.01 17.65
N ALA A 339 15.79 -9.34 18.73
CA ALA A 339 15.00 -9.25 19.95
C ALA A 339 13.66 -8.52 19.71
N LEU A 340 13.66 -7.44 18.93
CA LEU A 340 12.46 -6.69 18.55
C LEU A 340 11.47 -7.58 17.81
N LYS A 341 11.93 -8.31 16.79
CA LYS A 341 11.08 -9.20 15.99
C LYS A 341 10.62 -10.41 16.79
N ALA A 342 11.45 -10.92 17.70
CA ALA A 342 11.07 -11.97 18.64
C ALA A 342 9.94 -11.51 19.58
N GLN A 343 9.99 -10.26 20.06
CA GLN A 343 8.93 -9.68 20.88
C GLN A 343 7.58 -9.66 20.13
N TYR A 344 7.56 -9.16 18.88
CA TYR A 344 6.31 -9.10 18.12
C TYR A 344 5.82 -10.47 17.68
N SER A 345 6.71 -11.36 17.23
CA SER A 345 6.31 -12.70 16.79
C SER A 345 5.74 -13.58 17.91
N LYS A 346 6.13 -13.31 19.16
CA LYS A 346 5.63 -14.02 20.35
C LYS A 346 4.51 -13.27 21.08
N ALA A 347 4.11 -12.09 20.61
CA ALA A 347 3.06 -11.30 21.24
C ALA A 347 1.70 -12.02 21.21
N HIS A 348 1.45 -12.79 20.15
CA HIS A 348 0.24 -13.59 19.97
C HIS A 348 0.57 -14.97 19.40
N PRO A 349 -0.29 -15.98 19.59
CA PRO A 349 -0.06 -17.33 19.08
C PRO A 349 -0.43 -17.43 17.60
N TYR A 350 0.25 -16.66 16.73
CA TYR A 350 -0.07 -16.55 15.30
C TYR A 350 -0.08 -17.90 14.59
N GLY A 351 0.86 -18.79 14.90
CA GLY A 351 0.91 -20.13 14.33
C GLY A 351 -0.34 -20.96 14.65
N GLU A 352 -0.88 -20.83 15.86
CA GLU A 352 -2.13 -21.51 16.25
C GLU A 352 -3.34 -20.88 15.58
N TRP A 353 -3.39 -19.54 15.49
CA TRP A 353 -4.45 -18.85 14.75
C TRP A 353 -4.49 -19.28 13.29
N LEU A 354 -3.33 -19.32 12.62
CA LEU A 354 -3.21 -19.75 11.24
C LEU A 354 -3.66 -21.20 11.05
N LYS A 355 -3.23 -22.13 11.93
CA LYS A 355 -3.70 -23.53 11.90
C LYS A 355 -5.22 -23.64 12.07
N ARG A 356 -5.82 -22.83 12.94
CA ARG A 356 -7.25 -22.89 13.23
C ARG A 356 -8.11 -22.20 12.18
N GLN A 357 -7.64 -21.14 11.53
CA GLN A 357 -8.50 -20.29 10.69
C GLN A 357 -8.19 -20.37 9.19
N LYS A 358 -6.92 -20.49 8.82
CA LYS A 358 -6.51 -20.53 7.41
C LYS A 358 -7.09 -21.77 6.76
N MET A 359 -7.71 -21.61 5.59
CA MET A 359 -8.25 -22.72 4.81
C MET A 359 -7.32 -23.01 3.64
N TYR A 360 -7.08 -24.28 3.38
CA TYR A 360 -6.32 -24.70 2.21
C TYR A 360 -7.28 -25.18 1.13
N LEU A 361 -6.90 -24.94 -0.13
CA LEU A 361 -7.68 -25.39 -1.27
C LEU A 361 -7.92 -26.91 -1.27
N LYS A 362 -6.94 -27.70 -0.82
CA LYS A 362 -7.08 -29.15 -0.64
C LYS A 362 -8.24 -29.53 0.28
N ASP A 363 -8.48 -28.76 1.35
CA ASP A 363 -9.53 -29.07 2.32
C ASP A 363 -10.91 -28.83 1.70
N ILE A 364 -11.02 -27.81 0.83
CA ILE A 364 -12.23 -27.53 0.07
C ILE A 364 -12.47 -28.64 -0.94
N VAL A 365 -11.43 -29.08 -1.66
CA VAL A 365 -11.52 -30.18 -2.60
C VAL A 365 -12.03 -31.43 -1.89
N GLU A 366 -11.36 -31.85 -0.82
CA GLU A 366 -11.73 -33.02 0.00
C GLU A 366 -13.18 -32.94 0.55
N SER A 367 -13.68 -31.74 0.85
CA SER A 367 -15.06 -31.55 1.34
C SER A 367 -16.16 -31.79 0.31
N VAL A 368 -15.84 -31.74 -0.99
CA VAL A 368 -16.79 -31.94 -2.08
C VAL A 368 -16.62 -33.37 -2.63
N PRO A 369 -17.67 -34.20 -2.76
CA PRO A 369 -17.55 -35.54 -3.31
C PRO A 369 -16.95 -35.55 -4.72
N GLU A 370 -16.14 -36.55 -5.07
CA GLU A 370 -15.53 -36.65 -6.42
C GLU A 370 -16.57 -36.66 -7.55
N THR A 371 -17.73 -37.28 -7.30
CA THR A 371 -18.88 -37.28 -8.23
C THR A 371 -19.38 -35.88 -8.56
N ASP A 372 -19.15 -34.92 -7.66
CA ASP A 372 -19.55 -33.54 -7.79
C ASP A 372 -18.45 -32.64 -8.37
N ARG A 373 -17.22 -33.13 -8.53
CA ARG A 373 -16.08 -32.37 -9.11
C ARG A 373 -15.98 -32.52 -10.63
N VAL A 374 -17.02 -33.01 -11.28
CA VAL A 374 -17.02 -33.20 -12.73
C VAL A 374 -17.27 -31.88 -13.43
N ALA A 375 -16.28 -31.40 -14.17
CA ALA A 375 -16.41 -30.18 -14.96
C ALA A 375 -17.55 -30.32 -15.99
N PRO A 376 -18.44 -29.32 -16.10
CA PRO A 376 -19.52 -29.36 -17.07
C PRO A 376 -18.95 -29.41 -18.49
N SER A 377 -19.67 -30.10 -19.39
CA SER A 377 -19.35 -30.12 -20.81
C SER A 377 -19.28 -28.70 -21.36
N ILE A 378 -18.28 -28.41 -22.18
CA ILE A 378 -18.12 -27.09 -22.79
C ILE A 378 -19.30 -26.83 -23.73
N SER A 379 -20.03 -25.74 -23.51
CA SER A 379 -21.15 -25.34 -24.37
C SER A 379 -20.68 -25.19 -25.83
N GLY A 380 -21.38 -25.87 -26.75
CA GLY A 380 -20.98 -25.95 -28.16
C GLY A 380 -20.03 -27.12 -28.50
N SER A 381 -19.66 -27.92 -27.51
CA SER A 381 -18.92 -29.17 -27.69
C SER A 381 -19.86 -30.29 -28.15
N ILE A 382 -19.80 -30.64 -29.44
CA ILE A 382 -20.62 -31.72 -30.01
C ILE A 382 -20.03 -33.07 -29.56
N THR A 383 -20.76 -33.83 -28.74
CA THR A 383 -20.47 -35.24 -28.51
C THR A 383 -20.86 -36.04 -29.75
N GLN A 384 -19.91 -36.27 -30.65
CA GLN A 384 -20.16 -37.18 -31.78
C GLN A 384 -20.15 -38.62 -31.28
N THR A 385 -21.27 -39.33 -31.48
CA THR A 385 -21.48 -40.72 -31.07
C THR A 385 -21.00 -41.76 -32.08
N ASN A 386 -20.52 -41.38 -33.28
CA ASN A 386 -20.14 -42.34 -34.32
C ASN A 386 -18.77 -42.07 -34.97
N GLU A 387 -17.96 -43.13 -35.01
CA GLU A 387 -16.90 -43.47 -35.98
C GLU A 387 -15.66 -42.56 -36.11
N ASN A 388 -14.78 -42.64 -35.10
CA ASN A 388 -13.29 -42.71 -35.18
C ASN A 388 -12.69 -42.22 -33.85
N LYS A 389 -12.30 -43.17 -32.99
CA LYS A 389 -11.96 -42.93 -31.56
C LYS A 389 -10.77 -41.98 -31.32
N GLU A 390 -9.92 -41.71 -32.32
CA GLU A 390 -8.70 -40.92 -32.13
C GLU A 390 -8.91 -39.38 -32.19
N CYS A 391 -10.00 -38.89 -32.79
CA CYS A 391 -10.21 -37.44 -33.01
C CYS A 391 -11.49 -36.83 -32.39
N VAL A 392 -12.27 -37.62 -31.64
CA VAL A 392 -13.59 -37.19 -31.09
C VAL A 392 -13.47 -36.01 -30.12
N GLY A 393 -12.43 -35.97 -29.29
CA GLY A 393 -12.20 -34.87 -28.35
C GLY A 393 -11.84 -33.54 -29.04
N ILE A 394 -11.12 -33.60 -30.16
CA ILE A 394 -10.63 -32.43 -30.90
C ILE A 394 -11.78 -31.75 -31.64
N ASN A 395 -12.60 -32.50 -32.38
CA ASN A 395 -13.71 -31.94 -33.15
C ASN A 395 -14.78 -31.27 -32.27
N ALA A 396 -14.93 -31.74 -31.03
CA ALA A 396 -15.89 -31.19 -30.10
C ALA A 396 -15.48 -29.77 -29.60
N ILE A 397 -14.20 -29.53 -29.31
CA ILE A 397 -13.73 -28.25 -28.75
C ILE A 397 -13.36 -27.18 -29.78
N VAL A 398 -13.27 -27.51 -31.08
CA VAL A 398 -12.86 -26.58 -32.14
C VAL A 398 -13.78 -25.35 -32.22
N THR A 399 -15.09 -25.53 -32.07
CA THR A 399 -16.04 -24.42 -32.13
C THR A 399 -15.82 -23.42 -30.98
N PRO A 400 -15.75 -23.85 -29.70
CA PRO A 400 -15.30 -22.99 -28.60
C PRO A 400 -13.95 -22.33 -28.84
N LEU A 401 -12.93 -23.08 -29.27
CA LEU A 401 -11.59 -22.52 -29.54
C LEU A 401 -11.64 -21.37 -30.56
N LYS A 402 -12.42 -21.53 -31.64
CA LYS A 402 -12.63 -20.45 -32.62
C LYS A 402 -13.36 -19.25 -32.03
N ALA A 403 -14.38 -19.48 -31.19
CA ALA A 403 -15.13 -18.41 -30.54
C ALA A 403 -14.23 -17.56 -29.61
N PHE A 404 -13.24 -18.18 -28.97
CA PHE A 404 -12.24 -17.50 -28.13
C PHE A 404 -10.99 -17.03 -28.89
N GLY A 405 -10.99 -17.07 -30.22
CA GLY A 405 -9.92 -16.53 -31.05
C GLY A 405 -8.64 -17.36 -31.08
N TYR A 406 -8.67 -18.64 -30.68
CA TYR A 406 -7.50 -19.52 -30.82
C TYR A 406 -7.22 -19.81 -32.30
N THR A 407 -5.96 -19.65 -32.69
CA THR A 407 -5.45 -20.00 -34.02
C THR A 407 -4.59 -21.25 -33.94
N LEU A 408 -4.40 -21.92 -35.08
CA LEU A 408 -3.47 -23.06 -35.18
C LEU A 408 -2.07 -22.63 -34.74
N GLU A 409 -1.61 -21.45 -35.19
CA GLU A 409 -0.33 -20.87 -34.82
C GLU A 409 -0.21 -20.66 -33.30
N ALA A 410 -1.23 -20.10 -32.63
CA ALA A 410 -1.19 -19.92 -31.18
C ALA A 410 -1.14 -21.27 -30.43
N LEU A 411 -1.85 -22.29 -30.93
CA LEU A 411 -1.83 -23.62 -30.35
C LEU A 411 -0.47 -24.30 -30.52
N GLU A 412 0.11 -24.26 -31.72
CA GLU A 412 1.38 -24.93 -32.04
C GLU A 412 2.61 -24.17 -31.53
N MET A 413 2.63 -22.84 -31.63
CA MET A 413 3.79 -22.03 -31.29
C MET A 413 3.82 -21.56 -29.84
N LEU A 414 2.66 -21.38 -29.18
CA LEU A 414 2.61 -20.89 -27.80
C LEU A 414 2.21 -21.98 -26.81
N LEU A 415 1.06 -22.64 -27.03
CA LEU A 415 0.52 -23.59 -26.05
C LEU A 415 1.26 -24.94 -26.05
N LEU A 416 1.65 -25.46 -27.21
CA LEU A 416 2.35 -26.75 -27.29
C LEU A 416 3.71 -26.74 -26.57
N PRO A 417 4.58 -25.71 -26.70
CA PRO A 417 5.79 -25.59 -25.89
C PRO A 417 5.50 -25.50 -24.38
N MET A 418 4.50 -24.72 -23.97
CA MET A 418 4.10 -24.63 -22.56
C MET A 418 3.68 -25.99 -21.99
N ALA A 419 2.91 -26.77 -22.76
CA ALA A 419 2.44 -28.09 -22.35
C ALA A 419 3.56 -29.14 -22.34
N LYS A 420 4.48 -29.10 -23.31
CA LYS A 420 5.53 -30.10 -23.49
C LYS A 420 6.73 -29.86 -22.58
N ASP A 421 7.21 -28.62 -22.54
CA ASP A 421 8.49 -28.25 -21.93
C ASP A 421 8.32 -27.47 -20.62
N GLY A 422 7.09 -27.05 -20.28
CA GLY A 422 6.79 -26.32 -19.05
C GLY A 422 7.32 -24.88 -19.03
N VAL A 423 7.67 -24.35 -20.21
CA VAL A 423 8.20 -22.99 -20.39
C VAL A 423 7.40 -22.23 -21.44
N GLU A 424 7.35 -20.92 -21.30
CA GLU A 424 6.78 -20.05 -22.34
C GLU A 424 7.61 -20.16 -23.63
N ALA A 425 6.93 -20.06 -24.77
CA ALA A 425 7.57 -20.13 -26.07
C ALA A 425 8.54 -18.96 -26.28
N LEU A 426 9.75 -19.28 -26.75
CA LEU A 426 10.76 -18.28 -27.10
C LEU A 426 10.65 -17.90 -28.58
N GLY A 427 10.58 -16.60 -28.84
CA GLY A 427 10.63 -16.02 -30.17
C GLY A 427 11.85 -15.10 -30.35
N SER A 428 12.03 -14.59 -31.56
CA SER A 428 13.01 -13.55 -31.88
C SER A 428 12.39 -12.54 -32.85
N MET A 429 13.11 -11.45 -33.13
CA MET A 429 12.63 -10.28 -33.89
C MET A 429 11.59 -9.44 -33.12
N GLY A 430 11.29 -8.26 -33.65
CA GLY A 430 10.26 -7.37 -33.11
C GLY A 430 8.86 -7.81 -33.54
N ASN A 431 7.85 -7.31 -32.84
CA ASN A 431 6.45 -7.47 -33.25
C ASN A 431 6.10 -6.46 -34.35
N ASP A 432 5.93 -6.95 -35.58
CA ASP A 432 5.54 -6.17 -36.77
C ASP A 432 4.02 -6.14 -37.02
N ALA A 433 3.23 -6.78 -36.16
CA ALA A 433 1.78 -6.74 -36.25
C ALA A 433 1.24 -5.33 -35.94
N PRO A 434 0.14 -4.91 -36.60
CA PRO A 434 -0.49 -3.63 -36.28
C PRO A 434 -0.98 -3.62 -34.84
N LEU A 435 -1.04 -2.44 -34.24
CA LEU A 435 -1.70 -2.25 -32.95
C LEU A 435 -3.13 -2.79 -33.00
N ALA A 436 -3.63 -3.37 -31.91
CA ALA A 436 -4.93 -4.05 -31.88
C ALA A 436 -6.09 -3.17 -32.40
N VAL A 437 -6.06 -1.87 -32.12
CA VAL A 437 -7.04 -0.89 -32.61
C VAL A 437 -6.97 -0.61 -34.12
N MET A 438 -5.83 -0.89 -34.76
CA MET A 438 -5.59 -0.70 -36.19
C MET A 438 -5.68 -2.02 -36.98
N SER A 439 -5.94 -3.13 -36.30
CA SER A 439 -6.06 -4.44 -36.92
C SER A 439 -7.36 -4.54 -37.74
N ASN A 440 -7.27 -5.03 -38.96
CA ASN A 440 -8.45 -5.42 -39.77
C ASN A 440 -9.02 -6.80 -39.37
N ARG A 441 -8.39 -7.47 -38.39
CA ARG A 441 -8.86 -8.72 -37.78
C ARG A 441 -9.35 -8.48 -36.36
N GLU A 442 -10.32 -9.25 -35.92
CA GLU A 442 -10.84 -9.25 -34.55
C GLU A 442 -9.72 -9.54 -33.55
N LYS A 443 -9.65 -8.73 -32.49
CA LYS A 443 -8.62 -8.84 -31.44
C LYS A 443 -9.26 -9.12 -30.09
N LEU A 444 -8.59 -9.95 -29.30
CA LEU A 444 -9.02 -10.26 -27.94
C LEU A 444 -8.77 -9.07 -27.02
N THR A 445 -9.59 -8.93 -25.98
CA THR A 445 -9.55 -7.79 -25.05
C THR A 445 -8.17 -7.58 -24.43
N PHE A 446 -7.44 -8.66 -24.11
CA PHE A 446 -6.12 -8.55 -23.49
C PHE A 446 -5.06 -7.95 -24.44
N GLU A 447 -5.24 -7.99 -25.77
CA GLU A 447 -4.29 -7.38 -26.72
C GLU A 447 -4.25 -5.84 -26.64
N TYR A 448 -5.32 -5.23 -26.13
CA TYR A 448 -5.41 -3.79 -25.90
C TYR A 448 -4.64 -3.34 -24.65
N PHE A 449 -4.33 -4.27 -23.73
CA PHE A 449 -3.57 -3.97 -22.53
C PHE A 449 -2.09 -4.28 -22.78
N LYS A 450 -1.23 -3.30 -22.52
CA LYS A 450 0.22 -3.48 -22.59
C LYS A 450 0.80 -3.58 -21.18
N GLN A 451 1.70 -4.53 -20.99
CA GLN A 451 2.39 -4.70 -19.73
C GLN A 451 3.26 -3.46 -19.46
N MET A 452 3.08 -2.88 -18.28
CA MET A 452 3.98 -1.83 -17.80
C MET A 452 5.26 -2.48 -17.30
N PHE A 453 6.40 -1.85 -17.58
CA PHE A 453 7.69 -2.27 -17.07
C PHE A 453 8.43 -1.05 -16.51
N ALA A 454 9.31 -1.33 -15.55
CA ALA A 454 10.17 -0.32 -14.96
C ALA A 454 11.43 -0.13 -15.81
N GLN A 455 11.84 1.11 -16.03
CA GLN A 455 12.99 1.44 -16.88
C GLN A 455 14.14 2.10 -16.11
N VAL A 456 13.90 3.29 -15.55
CA VAL A 456 14.96 4.08 -14.87
C VAL A 456 14.66 4.26 -13.38
N THR A 457 13.40 4.49 -13.02
CA THR A 457 13.05 4.96 -11.68
C THR A 457 13.15 3.86 -10.62
N ASN A 458 12.88 2.61 -11.01
CA ASN A 458 13.14 1.41 -10.24
C ASN A 458 13.73 0.27 -11.10
N PRO A 459 14.63 -0.57 -10.56
CA PRO A 459 15.16 -1.72 -11.28
C PRO A 459 14.13 -2.87 -11.36
N PRO A 460 14.08 -3.63 -12.46
CA PRO A 460 13.37 -4.91 -12.49
C PRO A 460 14.09 -5.95 -11.63
N ILE A 461 13.34 -6.95 -11.16
CA ILE A 461 13.83 -8.09 -10.37
C ILE A 461 14.09 -9.27 -11.31
N ASP A 462 15.13 -10.06 -11.05
CA ASP A 462 15.35 -11.33 -11.74
C ASP A 462 14.50 -12.44 -11.09
N PRO A 463 13.41 -12.90 -11.72
CA PRO A 463 12.49 -13.85 -11.08
C PRO A 463 13.11 -15.24 -10.84
N ILE A 464 14.25 -15.55 -11.46
CA ILE A 464 14.94 -16.83 -11.31
C ILE A 464 16.00 -16.72 -10.22
N ARG A 465 16.91 -15.73 -10.33
CA ARG A 465 18.03 -15.56 -9.39
C ARG A 465 17.58 -14.99 -8.05
N GLU A 466 16.55 -14.17 -8.05
CA GLU A 466 15.99 -13.52 -6.86
C GLU A 466 14.65 -14.14 -6.47
N LYS A 467 14.45 -15.44 -6.76
CA LYS A 467 13.23 -16.18 -6.42
C LYS A 467 12.90 -16.13 -4.92
N ILE A 468 13.90 -16.00 -4.05
CA ILE A 468 13.70 -15.96 -2.60
C ILE A 468 12.86 -14.76 -2.13
N VAL A 469 12.88 -13.65 -2.87
CA VAL A 469 12.13 -12.42 -2.54
C VAL A 469 10.77 -12.30 -3.25
N THR A 470 10.46 -13.23 -4.16
CA THR A 470 9.19 -13.25 -4.91
C THR A 470 8.29 -14.40 -4.47
N SER A 471 6.97 -14.20 -4.53
CA SER A 471 5.98 -15.24 -4.26
C SER A 471 4.70 -14.99 -5.06
N MET A 472 4.04 -16.09 -5.44
CA MET A 472 2.69 -16.07 -6.02
C MET A 472 1.62 -16.49 -4.99
N GLU A 473 2.04 -16.89 -3.79
CA GLU A 473 1.12 -17.29 -2.74
C GLU A 473 0.27 -16.11 -2.30
N CYS A 474 -1.04 -16.31 -2.21
CA CYS A 474 -1.96 -15.28 -1.81
C CYS A 474 -3.08 -15.83 -0.94
N MET A 475 -3.64 -14.97 -0.10
CA MET A 475 -4.81 -15.26 0.71
C MET A 475 -6.01 -14.49 0.16
N ILE A 476 -7.09 -15.20 -0.18
CA ILE A 476 -8.31 -14.60 -0.75
C ILE A 476 -9.51 -14.70 0.19
N GLY A 477 -10.52 -13.86 -0.07
CA GLY A 477 -11.79 -13.80 0.65
C GLY A 477 -11.91 -12.59 1.58
N PRO A 478 -12.91 -12.59 2.50
CA PRO A 478 -13.26 -11.42 3.29
C PRO A 478 -12.12 -10.93 4.17
N GLU A 479 -11.95 -9.62 4.24
CA GLU A 479 -10.98 -8.95 5.11
C GLU A 479 -11.71 -8.32 6.31
N GLY A 480 -10.99 -8.07 7.40
CA GLY A 480 -11.50 -7.39 8.59
C GLY A 480 -10.94 -5.97 8.74
N ASP A 481 -11.21 -5.34 9.89
CA ASP A 481 -10.56 -4.08 10.26
C ASP A 481 -9.03 -4.26 10.30
N LEU A 482 -8.32 -3.37 9.63
CA LEU A 482 -6.86 -3.34 9.55
C LEU A 482 -6.19 -3.02 10.89
N LEU A 483 -6.89 -2.31 11.79
CA LEU A 483 -6.35 -1.83 13.06
C LEU A 483 -6.38 -2.88 14.17
N GLU A 484 -7.28 -3.86 14.05
CA GLU A 484 -7.46 -4.91 15.03
C GLU A 484 -6.42 -6.02 14.91
N ILE A 485 -6.23 -6.79 15.98
CA ILE A 485 -5.35 -7.97 16.00
C ILE A 485 -6.15 -9.12 16.55
N THR A 486 -6.80 -9.87 15.65
CA THR A 486 -7.66 -10.99 16.04
C THR A 486 -7.42 -12.21 15.18
N GLU A 487 -7.65 -13.38 15.77
CA GLU A 487 -7.57 -14.66 15.08
C GLU A 487 -8.42 -14.69 13.80
N LYS A 488 -9.60 -14.05 13.79
CA LYS A 488 -10.52 -14.05 12.64
C LYS A 488 -9.91 -13.47 11.36
N GLN A 489 -8.91 -12.61 11.46
CA GLN A 489 -8.29 -11.94 10.31
C GLN A 489 -7.57 -12.92 9.37
N CYS A 490 -7.09 -14.05 9.89
CA CYS A 490 -6.48 -15.10 9.07
C CYS A 490 -7.47 -16.18 8.61
N ASN A 491 -8.79 -15.97 8.78
CA ASN A 491 -9.83 -16.81 8.17
C ASN A 491 -9.90 -16.49 6.67
N ARG A 492 -8.95 -17.00 5.90
CA ARG A 492 -8.77 -16.75 4.47
C ARG A 492 -8.48 -18.06 3.74
N LEU A 493 -8.78 -18.10 2.44
CA LEU A 493 -8.41 -19.22 1.58
C LEU A 493 -7.01 -18.98 1.02
N ALA A 494 -6.05 -19.84 1.38
CA ALA A 494 -4.68 -19.78 0.89
C ALA A 494 -4.55 -20.49 -0.47
N LEU A 495 -4.00 -19.77 -1.43
CA LEU A 495 -3.70 -20.26 -2.78
C LEU A 495 -2.20 -20.21 -3.03
N LYS A 496 -1.66 -21.22 -3.73
CA LYS A 496 -0.25 -21.24 -4.16
C LYS A 496 0.03 -20.25 -5.31
N GLY A 497 -1.02 -19.87 -6.04
CA GLY A 497 -0.94 -19.00 -7.20
C GLY A 497 -2.33 -18.74 -7.79
N PRO A 498 -2.40 -17.94 -8.86
CA PRO A 498 -3.67 -17.57 -9.49
C PRO A 498 -4.28 -18.68 -10.36
N LEU A 499 -3.54 -19.75 -10.64
CA LEU A 499 -4.00 -20.89 -11.43
C LEU A 499 -4.54 -21.98 -10.51
N VAL A 500 -5.73 -22.47 -10.83
CA VAL A 500 -6.39 -23.59 -10.16
C VAL A 500 -6.71 -24.68 -11.18
N SER A 501 -6.64 -25.94 -10.75
CA SER A 501 -7.02 -27.08 -11.56
C SER A 501 -8.53 -27.16 -11.79
N MET A 502 -8.97 -28.02 -12.71
CA MET A 502 -10.40 -28.21 -12.96
C MET A 502 -11.12 -28.73 -11.71
N ASP A 503 -10.55 -29.72 -11.02
CA ASP A 503 -11.13 -30.28 -9.79
C ASP A 503 -11.23 -29.21 -8.70
N GLU A 504 -10.18 -28.40 -8.54
CA GLU A 504 -10.15 -27.29 -7.59
C GLU A 504 -11.23 -26.24 -7.92
N MET A 505 -11.39 -25.89 -9.19
CA MET A 505 -12.41 -24.93 -9.64
C MET A 505 -13.84 -25.45 -9.37
N GLU A 506 -14.14 -26.71 -9.71
CA GLU A 506 -15.46 -27.29 -9.46
C GLU A 506 -15.76 -27.42 -7.96
N SER A 507 -14.75 -27.75 -7.16
CA SER A 507 -14.87 -27.72 -5.70
C SER A 507 -15.13 -26.30 -5.16
N ILE A 508 -14.47 -25.27 -5.71
CA ILE A 508 -14.75 -23.87 -5.35
C ILE A 508 -16.18 -23.48 -5.74
N LYS A 509 -16.68 -23.88 -6.92
CA LYS A 509 -18.05 -23.56 -7.36
C LYS A 509 -19.11 -24.13 -6.41
N LYS A 510 -18.87 -25.32 -5.85
CA LYS A 510 -19.76 -26.00 -4.90
C LYS A 510 -19.38 -25.80 -3.43
N MET A 511 -18.52 -24.82 -3.14
CA MET A 511 -17.98 -24.62 -1.80
C MET A 511 -19.09 -24.38 -0.77
N ASN A 512 -19.12 -25.24 0.25
CA ASN A 512 -19.86 -25.05 1.50
C ASN A 512 -19.00 -25.56 2.66
N TYR A 513 -18.02 -24.74 3.07
CA TYR A 513 -16.98 -25.16 4.00
C TYR A 513 -16.79 -24.11 5.09
N ARG A 514 -16.89 -24.49 6.37
CA ARG A 514 -16.71 -23.60 7.54
C ARG A 514 -17.49 -22.28 7.44
N GLY A 515 -18.73 -22.35 6.94
CA GLY A 515 -19.61 -21.19 6.74
C GLY A 515 -19.25 -20.31 5.54
N TRP A 516 -18.29 -20.71 4.70
CA TRP A 516 -18.03 -20.10 3.40
C TRP A 516 -18.87 -20.76 2.32
N ARG A 517 -19.52 -19.91 1.52
CA ARG A 517 -20.26 -20.32 0.34
C ARG A 517 -19.79 -19.54 -0.87
N SER A 518 -19.81 -20.21 -2.02
CA SER A 518 -19.55 -19.64 -3.34
C SER A 518 -20.85 -19.36 -4.10
N LYS A 519 -20.85 -18.32 -4.92
CA LYS A 519 -21.91 -18.08 -5.91
C LYS A 519 -21.30 -18.08 -7.30
N VAL A 520 -21.83 -18.91 -8.19
CA VAL A 520 -21.50 -18.85 -9.61
C VAL A 520 -22.36 -17.79 -10.28
N LEU A 521 -21.72 -16.86 -10.99
CA LEU A 521 -22.35 -15.80 -11.77
C LEU A 521 -22.10 -16.07 -13.25
N ASP A 522 -23.19 -16.15 -14.00
CA ASP A 522 -23.15 -16.33 -15.46
C ASP A 522 -22.76 -15.00 -16.13
N ILE A 523 -21.61 -14.99 -16.80
CA ILE A 523 -21.10 -13.81 -17.51
C ILE A 523 -21.46 -13.80 -19.00
N THR A 524 -22.32 -14.72 -19.44
CA THR A 524 -22.79 -14.79 -20.82
C THR A 524 -23.99 -13.87 -21.08
N TYR A 525 -24.24 -13.61 -22.36
CA TYR A 525 -25.37 -12.83 -22.82
C TYR A 525 -25.89 -13.33 -24.17
N LEU A 526 -27.15 -13.04 -24.47
CA LEU A 526 -27.78 -13.48 -25.72
C LEU A 526 -27.15 -12.80 -26.93
N LYS A 527 -26.74 -13.60 -27.93
CA LYS A 527 -26.14 -13.14 -29.19
C LYS A 527 -26.98 -12.06 -29.90
N ASN A 528 -28.30 -12.16 -29.83
CA ASN A 528 -29.22 -11.27 -30.56
C ASN A 528 -29.37 -9.88 -29.90
N SER A 529 -28.86 -9.69 -28.69
CA SER A 529 -29.02 -8.44 -27.92
C SER A 529 -28.03 -7.34 -28.32
N ALA A 530 -27.15 -7.60 -29.30
CA ALA A 530 -26.15 -6.67 -29.83
C ALA A 530 -25.36 -5.95 -28.71
N ARG A 531 -24.90 -4.71 -28.95
CA ARG A 531 -24.12 -3.91 -27.97
C ARG A 531 -24.86 -3.70 -26.65
N LYS A 532 -26.17 -3.43 -26.71
CA LYS A 532 -26.99 -3.16 -25.53
C LYS A 532 -27.01 -4.36 -24.58
N GLY A 533 -27.02 -5.58 -25.13
CA GLY A 533 -26.95 -6.81 -24.35
C GLY A 533 -25.67 -6.94 -23.51
N LEU A 534 -24.53 -6.47 -24.02
CA LEU A 534 -23.28 -6.47 -23.25
C LEU A 534 -23.34 -5.48 -22.07
N GLU A 535 -23.78 -4.25 -22.34
CA GLU A 535 -23.91 -3.20 -21.30
C GLU A 535 -24.89 -3.66 -20.19
N GLU A 536 -26.07 -4.16 -20.56
CA GLU A 536 -27.06 -4.71 -19.63
C GLU A 536 -26.53 -5.90 -18.84
N THR A 537 -25.70 -6.75 -19.46
CA THR A 537 -25.11 -7.91 -18.80
C THR A 537 -24.05 -7.51 -17.78
N LEU A 538 -23.22 -6.51 -18.09
CA LEU A 538 -22.26 -5.98 -17.12
C LEU A 538 -22.98 -5.41 -15.89
N ASP A 539 -24.06 -4.65 -16.10
CA ASP A 539 -24.90 -4.14 -15.01
C ASP A 539 -25.55 -5.26 -14.20
N ARG A 540 -26.07 -6.29 -14.88
CA ARG A 540 -26.64 -7.50 -14.26
C ARG A 540 -25.62 -8.21 -13.38
N ILE A 541 -24.42 -8.51 -13.88
CA ILE A 541 -23.35 -9.19 -13.13
C ILE A 541 -22.97 -8.37 -11.89
N CYS A 542 -22.87 -7.04 -12.02
CA CYS A 542 -22.58 -6.15 -10.89
C CYS A 542 -23.72 -6.13 -9.84
N ALA A 543 -24.98 -6.23 -10.26
CA ALA A 543 -26.11 -6.32 -9.36
C ALA A 543 -26.15 -7.68 -8.64
N GLU A 544 -26.02 -8.78 -9.37
CA GLU A 544 -26.00 -10.14 -8.82
C GLU A 544 -24.83 -10.34 -7.85
N ALA A 545 -23.64 -9.82 -8.17
CA ALA A 545 -22.48 -9.86 -7.28
C ALA A 545 -22.75 -9.13 -5.94
N ARG A 546 -23.36 -7.94 -5.98
CA ARG A 546 -23.72 -7.18 -4.78
C ARG A 546 -24.75 -7.93 -3.94
N GLU A 547 -25.75 -8.52 -4.57
CA GLU A 547 -26.79 -9.26 -3.86
C GLU A 547 -26.24 -10.55 -3.23
N ALA A 548 -25.40 -11.30 -3.96
CA ALA A 548 -24.72 -12.47 -3.40
C ALA A 548 -23.87 -12.11 -2.18
N ILE A 549 -23.15 -10.98 -2.21
CA ILE A 549 -22.38 -10.52 -1.04
C ILE A 549 -23.32 -10.21 0.14
N ARG A 550 -24.48 -9.57 -0.09
CA ARG A 550 -25.49 -9.31 0.96
C ARG A 550 -26.09 -10.58 1.53
N GLU A 551 -26.30 -11.60 0.70
CA GLU A 551 -26.76 -12.94 1.12
C GLU A 551 -25.67 -13.75 1.87
N GLY A 552 -24.47 -13.19 2.02
CA GLY A 552 -23.37 -13.76 2.80
C GLY A 552 -22.48 -14.73 2.02
N TYR A 553 -22.51 -14.71 0.67
CA TYR A 553 -21.53 -15.43 -0.13
C TYR A 553 -20.16 -14.73 -0.04
N LYS A 554 -19.11 -15.52 0.21
CA LYS A 554 -17.75 -15.03 0.46
C LYS A 554 -16.84 -15.13 -0.75
N ILE A 555 -17.22 -15.95 -1.73
CA ILE A 555 -16.51 -16.14 -3.00
C ILE A 555 -17.52 -16.03 -4.14
N LEU A 556 -17.12 -15.29 -5.18
CA LEU A 556 -17.86 -15.22 -6.43
C LEU A 556 -17.04 -15.91 -7.51
N VAL A 557 -17.68 -16.79 -8.28
CA VAL A 557 -17.08 -17.45 -9.44
C VAL A 557 -17.75 -16.91 -10.68
N LEU A 558 -17.01 -16.15 -11.49
CA LEU A 558 -17.48 -15.68 -12.79
C LEU A 558 -17.27 -16.79 -13.81
N SER A 559 -18.35 -17.26 -14.43
CA SER A 559 -18.33 -18.41 -15.36
C SER A 559 -18.97 -18.04 -16.69
N ASP A 560 -18.25 -18.35 -17.78
CA ASP A 560 -18.75 -18.34 -19.15
C ASP A 560 -19.29 -19.70 -19.61
N ARG A 561 -19.33 -20.68 -18.68
CA ARG A 561 -19.83 -22.04 -18.87
C ARG A 561 -21.24 -22.23 -18.34
#